data_AF-A0A4R5G3T7-F1
#
_entry.id   AF-A0A4R5G3T7-F1
#
_cell.length_a   1.000
_cell.length_b   1.000
_cell.length_c   1.000
_cell.angle_alpha   90.00
_cell.angle_beta   90.00
_cell.angle_gamma   90.00
#
_symmetry.space_group_name_H-M   'P 1'
#
loop_
_entity.id
_entity.type
_entity.pdbx_description
1 polymer ?
#
loop_
_entity_poly.entity_id
_entity_poly.type
_entity_poly.pdbx_seq_one_letter_code
_entity_poly.pdbx_strand_id
1 'polypeptide(L)'
;MRILSVLLIGSFSAQGNKSQELTQAETKIEQLSQEVDNTKSDLIDSQDELSDFKEENAKYIELGKKEYQKVKAIENEAEAAVKKLENDQTQANLDAATTKVNAVDDTKIKEKLQKRIATVKTAIETKKQQEAINSAETAVKKLENDQKRENVDDAKNKVNAVTDSAKKEAFNNRINAVVSAIDTKEAEAARQAEEARKAEEARQAQEQAAAEAARQAQEQAAAVAQQAQQQEQAAGGYKRDYRGRWHRPNGQYASKAEIAAAGLPW
;
A
#
# COMPACT_ATOMS: atom_id res chain seq x y z
N MET A 1 -76.18 116.42 71.15
CA MET A 1 -74.95 116.91 70.48
C MET A 1 -74.44 115.79 69.60
N ARG A 2 -74.44 115.94 68.26
CA ARG A 2 -73.29 116.37 67.44
C ARG A 2 -72.17 115.30 67.49
N ILE A 3 -71.59 114.67 66.45
CA ILE A 3 -71.52 114.71 64.96
C ILE A 3 -70.81 113.35 64.62
N LEU A 4 -71.04 112.57 63.56
CA LEU A 4 -70.42 112.64 62.22
C LEU A 4 -70.78 111.35 61.47
N SER A 5 -71.45 111.50 60.32
CA SER A 5 -71.23 110.67 59.15
C SER A 5 -69.77 110.78 58.72
N VAL A 6 -69.15 109.71 58.19
CA VAL A 6 -68.21 109.74 57.05
C VAL A 6 -67.58 108.35 56.82
N LEU A 7 -67.59 107.95 55.54
CA LEU A 7 -66.71 106.99 54.85
C LEU A 7 -66.57 105.56 55.41
N LEU A 8 -66.99 104.56 54.62
CA LEU A 8 -66.08 103.93 53.66
C LEU A 8 -66.86 102.97 52.74
N ILE A 9 -67.32 103.48 51.59
CA ILE A 9 -67.64 102.63 50.43
C ILE A 9 -66.28 102.22 49.87
N GLY A 10 -65.83 101.00 50.16
CA GLY A 10 -64.51 100.54 49.70
C GLY A 10 -64.09 99.14 50.10
N SER A 11 -65.00 98.16 50.25
CA SER A 11 -64.57 96.79 50.57
C SER A 11 -65.30 95.64 49.86
N PHE A 12 -66.37 95.89 49.09
CA PHE A 12 -67.10 94.78 48.45
C PHE A 12 -66.41 94.22 47.19
N SER A 13 -65.61 95.03 46.48
CA SER A 13 -64.90 94.58 45.27
C SER A 13 -63.62 93.77 45.57
N ALA A 14 -63.04 93.91 46.77
CA ALA A 14 -61.82 93.21 47.17
C ALA A 14 -62.09 91.81 47.76
N GLN A 15 -63.30 91.56 48.25
CA GLN A 15 -63.69 90.31 48.91
C GLN A 15 -64.21 89.26 47.90
N GLY A 16 -64.91 89.68 46.84
CA GLY A 16 -65.28 88.81 45.72
C GLY A 16 -64.09 88.30 44.92
N ASN A 17 -63.05 89.14 44.75
CA ASN A 17 -61.82 88.77 44.06
C ASN A 17 -61.01 87.70 44.84
N LYS A 18 -60.95 87.80 46.18
CA LYS A 18 -60.28 86.81 47.04
C LYS A 18 -60.96 85.44 47.05
N SER A 19 -62.29 85.38 47.01
CA SER A 19 -63.01 84.11 46.98
C SER A 19 -62.80 83.36 45.66
N GLN A 20 -62.73 84.08 44.54
CA GLN A 20 -62.41 83.49 43.23
C GLN A 20 -60.97 82.98 43.17
N GLU A 21 -60.01 83.73 43.72
CA GLU A 21 -58.61 83.29 43.81
C GLU A 21 -58.43 82.04 44.69
N LEU A 22 -59.18 81.91 45.79
CA LEU A 22 -59.18 80.72 46.64
C LEU A 22 -59.71 79.47 45.91
N THR A 23 -60.86 79.56 45.25
CA THR A 23 -61.41 78.44 44.47
C THR A 23 -60.50 78.04 43.31
N GLN A 24 -59.83 79.01 42.68
CA GLN A 24 -58.83 78.74 41.64
C GLN A 24 -57.60 78.03 42.22
N ALA A 25 -57.16 78.41 43.43
CA ALA A 25 -56.07 77.75 44.13
C ALA A 25 -56.42 76.31 44.53
N GLU A 26 -57.62 76.05 45.05
CA GLU A 26 -58.10 74.71 45.39
C GLU A 26 -58.15 73.77 44.17
N THR A 27 -58.68 74.27 43.04
CA THR A 27 -58.71 73.50 41.77
C THR A 27 -57.29 73.17 41.28
N LYS A 28 -56.37 74.12 41.42
CA LYS A 28 -54.97 73.92 41.04
C LYS A 28 -54.25 72.93 41.96
N ILE A 29 -54.55 72.94 43.25
CA ILE A 29 -54.02 71.95 44.21
C ILE A 29 -54.52 70.55 43.85
N GLU A 30 -55.80 70.38 43.52
CA GLU A 30 -56.37 69.10 43.09
C GLU A 30 -55.71 68.59 41.79
N GLN A 31 -55.53 69.47 40.80
CA GLN A 31 -54.81 69.14 39.56
C GLN A 31 -53.36 68.72 39.83
N LEU A 32 -52.65 69.45 40.68
CA LEU A 32 -51.28 69.11 41.06
C LEU A 32 -51.22 67.77 41.82
N SER A 33 -52.22 67.47 42.66
CA SER A 33 -52.29 66.17 43.35
C SER A 33 -52.47 65.03 42.35
N GLN A 34 -53.39 65.17 41.39
CA GLN A 34 -53.60 64.17 40.34
C GLN A 34 -52.35 64.02 39.45
N GLU A 35 -51.68 65.12 39.11
CA GLU A 35 -50.42 65.09 38.35
C GLU A 35 -49.31 64.38 39.12
N VAL A 36 -49.21 64.59 40.44
CA VAL A 36 -48.26 63.88 41.31
C VAL A 36 -48.55 62.38 41.35
N ASP A 37 -49.82 61.99 41.48
CA ASP A 37 -50.21 60.58 41.51
C ASP A 37 -49.94 59.88 40.17
N ASN A 38 -50.27 60.54 39.04
CA ASN A 38 -49.96 60.04 37.71
C ASN A 38 -48.45 59.91 37.49
N THR A 39 -47.68 60.95 37.84
CA THR A 39 -46.21 60.93 37.71
C THR A 39 -45.58 59.81 38.56
N LYS A 40 -46.16 59.54 39.74
CA LYS A 40 -45.71 58.44 40.59
C LYS A 40 -46.03 57.07 39.97
N SER A 41 -47.20 56.93 39.34
CA SER A 41 -47.54 55.71 38.57
C SER A 41 -46.57 55.51 37.41
N ASP A 42 -46.35 56.53 36.59
CA ASP A 42 -45.44 56.49 35.44
C ASP A 42 -44.00 56.14 35.87
N LEU A 43 -43.58 56.64 37.05
CA LEU A 43 -42.28 56.32 37.62
C LEU A 43 -42.17 54.83 38.03
N ILE A 44 -43.23 54.25 38.58
CA ILE A 44 -43.26 52.82 38.93
C ILE A 44 -43.20 51.98 37.65
N ASP A 45 -44.02 52.30 36.65
CA ASP A 45 -44.01 51.59 35.36
C ASP A 45 -42.63 51.67 34.70
N SER A 46 -41.99 52.84 34.72
CA SER A 46 -40.63 53.03 34.20
C SER A 46 -39.57 52.23 35.00
N GLN A 47 -39.77 52.05 36.31
CA GLN A 47 -38.88 51.23 37.15
C GLN A 47 -39.03 49.74 36.82
N ASP A 48 -40.25 49.28 36.59
CA ASP A 48 -40.55 47.90 36.19
C ASP A 48 -39.98 47.60 34.80
N GLU A 49 -40.21 48.48 33.81
CA GLU A 49 -39.61 48.35 32.47
C GLU A 49 -38.07 48.31 32.51
N LEU A 50 -37.45 49.15 33.35
CA LEU A 50 -35.99 49.14 33.53
C LEU A 50 -35.49 47.85 34.19
N SER A 51 -36.27 47.27 35.10
CA SER A 51 -35.96 45.98 35.72
C SER A 51 -36.01 44.85 34.69
N ASP A 52 -37.08 44.80 33.90
CA ASP A 52 -37.26 43.81 32.83
C ASP A 52 -36.15 43.90 31.79
N PHE A 53 -35.80 45.12 31.35
CA PHE A 53 -34.69 45.34 30.43
C PHE A 53 -33.35 44.84 30.99
N LYS A 54 -33.07 45.07 32.29
CA LYS A 54 -31.84 44.57 32.93
C LYS A 54 -31.80 43.05 32.94
N GLU A 55 -32.92 42.40 33.24
CA GLU A 55 -33.02 40.94 33.22
C GLU A 55 -32.82 40.38 31.80
N GLU A 56 -33.44 40.98 30.81
CA GLU A 56 -33.31 40.58 29.41
C GLU A 56 -31.87 40.78 28.88
N ASN A 57 -31.25 41.93 29.19
CA ASN A 57 -29.87 42.19 28.82
C ASN A 57 -28.89 41.19 29.48
N ALA A 58 -29.15 40.80 30.73
CA ALA A 58 -28.37 39.74 31.38
C ALA A 58 -28.48 38.40 30.62
N LYS A 59 -29.67 38.03 30.13
CA LYS A 59 -29.87 36.83 29.29
C LYS A 59 -29.07 36.92 27.98
N TYR A 60 -29.05 38.07 27.31
CA TYR A 60 -28.26 38.27 26.09
C TYR A 60 -26.76 38.14 26.32
N ILE A 61 -26.24 38.71 27.42
CA ILE A 61 -24.83 38.58 27.79
C ILE A 61 -24.45 37.11 28.01
N GLU A 62 -25.28 36.36 28.74
CA GLU A 62 -25.05 34.92 28.98
C GLU A 62 -25.09 34.11 27.68
N LEU A 63 -26.02 34.41 26.77
CA LEU A 63 -26.07 33.77 25.45
C LEU A 63 -24.80 34.03 24.63
N GLY A 64 -24.33 35.29 24.61
CA GLY A 64 -23.10 35.68 23.92
C GLY A 64 -21.86 34.96 24.48
N LYS A 65 -21.74 34.85 25.81
CA LYS A 65 -20.68 34.07 26.45
C LYS A 65 -20.74 32.61 26.04
N LYS A 66 -21.93 32.00 26.06
CA LYS A 66 -22.12 30.59 25.69
C LYS A 66 -21.70 30.33 24.24
N GLU A 67 -22.06 31.22 23.32
CA GLU A 67 -21.69 31.10 21.91
C GLU A 67 -20.19 31.26 21.69
N TYR A 68 -19.56 32.25 22.34
CA TYR A 68 -18.11 32.41 22.33
C TYR A 68 -17.38 31.14 22.81
N GLN A 69 -17.84 30.52 23.90
CA GLN A 69 -17.24 29.29 24.42
C GLN A 69 -17.36 28.11 23.44
N LYS A 70 -18.48 27.99 22.71
CA LYS A 70 -18.65 26.94 21.69
C LYS A 70 -17.65 27.12 20.54
N VAL A 71 -17.56 28.33 19.99
CA VAL A 71 -16.60 28.65 18.92
C VAL A 71 -15.18 28.36 19.42
N LYS A 72 -14.86 28.75 20.65
CA LYS A 72 -13.55 28.51 21.22
C LYS A 72 -13.24 27.02 21.42
N ALA A 73 -14.23 26.22 21.82
CA ALA A 73 -14.09 24.77 21.94
C ALA A 73 -13.77 24.13 20.57
N ILE A 74 -14.46 24.55 19.50
CA ILE A 74 -14.21 24.07 18.14
C ILE A 74 -12.77 24.40 17.69
N GLU A 75 -12.31 25.64 17.91
CA GLU A 75 -10.92 26.04 17.62
C GLU A 75 -9.90 25.17 18.39
N ASN A 76 -10.14 24.95 19.68
CA ASN A 76 -9.24 24.16 20.52
C ASN A 76 -9.21 22.69 20.10
N GLU A 77 -10.35 22.10 19.76
CA GLU A 77 -10.43 20.74 19.23
C GLU A 77 -9.69 20.59 17.90
N ALA A 78 -9.82 21.58 17.00
CA ALA A 78 -9.11 21.59 15.73
C ALA A 78 -7.59 21.70 15.93
N GLU A 79 -7.12 22.61 16.80
CA GLU A 79 -5.70 22.74 17.15
C GLU A 79 -5.15 21.45 17.76
N ALA A 80 -5.90 20.81 18.67
CA ALA A 80 -5.50 19.54 19.28
C ALA A 80 -5.39 18.41 18.25
N ALA A 81 -6.34 18.33 17.31
CA ALA A 81 -6.31 17.35 16.23
C ALA A 81 -5.12 17.55 15.28
N VAL A 82 -4.79 18.81 14.94
CA VAL A 82 -3.61 19.11 14.12
C VAL A 82 -2.31 18.75 14.86
N LYS A 83 -2.17 19.08 16.14
CA LYS A 83 -1.00 18.66 16.94
C LYS A 83 -0.87 17.14 17.00
N LYS A 84 -1.99 16.41 17.12
CA LYS A 84 -1.98 14.94 17.08
C LYS A 84 -1.49 14.42 15.72
N LEU A 85 -1.95 15.00 14.63
CA LEU A 85 -1.48 14.67 13.28
C LEU A 85 0.01 14.96 13.08
N GLU A 86 0.51 16.08 13.59
CA GLU A 86 1.92 16.44 13.50
C GLU A 86 2.83 15.45 14.23
N ASN A 87 2.39 14.97 15.40
CA ASN A 87 3.13 13.98 16.20
C ASN A 87 2.97 12.54 15.69
N ASP A 88 1.81 12.21 15.13
CA ASP A 88 1.45 10.87 14.67
C ASP A 88 0.84 10.97 13.26
N GLN A 89 1.73 10.92 12.27
CA GLN A 89 1.45 11.19 10.86
C GLN A 89 0.76 10.00 10.18
N THR A 90 -0.49 9.73 10.57
CA THR A 90 -1.32 8.67 10.00
C THR A 90 -2.46 9.25 9.17
N GLN A 91 -2.96 8.46 8.21
CA GLN A 91 -4.13 8.84 7.41
C GLN A 91 -5.36 9.09 8.29
N ALA A 92 -5.57 8.26 9.32
CA ALA A 92 -6.67 8.43 10.27
C ALA A 92 -6.60 9.78 11.02
N ASN A 93 -5.41 10.19 11.46
CA ASN A 93 -5.24 11.50 12.09
C ASN A 93 -5.36 12.65 11.09
N LEU A 94 -4.96 12.44 9.83
CA LEU A 94 -5.08 13.42 8.76
C LEU A 94 -6.54 13.74 8.46
N ASP A 95 -7.37 12.69 8.37
CA ASP A 95 -8.81 12.80 8.12
C ASP A 95 -9.53 13.45 9.32
N ALA A 96 -9.15 13.06 10.55
CA ALA A 96 -9.70 13.64 11.78
C ALA A 96 -9.36 15.14 11.90
N ALA A 97 -8.10 15.52 11.68
CA ALA A 97 -7.67 16.91 11.72
C ALA A 97 -8.35 17.75 10.63
N THR A 98 -8.44 17.22 9.41
CA THR A 98 -9.12 17.89 8.28
C THR A 98 -10.59 18.13 8.60
N THR A 99 -11.28 17.14 9.16
CA THR A 99 -12.70 17.25 9.56
C THR A 99 -12.90 18.34 10.61
N LYS A 100 -12.07 18.35 11.67
CA LYS A 100 -12.18 19.34 12.76
C LYS A 100 -11.82 20.75 12.29
N VAL A 101 -10.79 20.90 11.46
CA VAL A 101 -10.41 22.21 10.89
C VAL A 101 -11.47 22.75 9.95
N ASN A 102 -12.17 21.91 9.20
CA ASN A 102 -13.27 22.34 8.34
C ASN A 102 -14.46 22.92 9.12
N ALA A 103 -14.64 22.53 10.38
CA ALA A 103 -15.66 23.07 11.28
C ALA A 103 -15.28 24.42 11.91
N VAL A 104 -14.03 24.89 11.75
CA VAL A 104 -13.61 26.22 12.25
C VAL A 104 -14.16 27.31 11.34
N ASP A 105 -14.82 28.30 11.96
CA ASP A 105 -15.42 29.46 11.29
C ASP A 105 -14.42 30.61 11.07
N ASP A 106 -13.50 30.85 12.01
CA ASP A 106 -12.47 31.89 11.84
C ASP A 106 -11.54 31.51 10.68
N THR A 107 -11.66 32.26 9.58
CA THR A 107 -10.92 32.03 8.35
C THR A 107 -9.41 32.06 8.55
N LYS A 108 -8.89 32.94 9.41
CA LYS A 108 -7.44 33.08 9.63
C LYS A 108 -6.88 31.90 10.41
N ILE A 109 -7.62 31.41 11.41
CA ILE A 109 -7.24 30.21 12.16
C ILE A 109 -7.32 28.98 11.23
N LYS A 110 -8.43 28.85 10.50
CA LYS A 110 -8.64 27.77 9.54
C LYS A 110 -7.51 27.68 8.51
N GLU A 111 -7.14 28.78 7.87
CA GLU A 111 -6.05 28.83 6.89
C GLU A 111 -4.69 28.41 7.50
N LYS A 112 -4.38 28.85 8.72
CA LYS A 112 -3.13 28.46 9.41
C LYS A 112 -3.09 26.96 9.68
N LEU A 113 -4.20 26.39 10.15
CA LEU A 113 -4.31 24.96 10.42
C LEU A 113 -4.27 24.13 9.13
N GLN A 114 -4.94 24.58 8.07
CA GLN A 114 -4.90 23.93 6.77
C GLN A 114 -3.50 23.89 6.16
N LYS A 115 -2.69 24.95 6.33
CA LYS A 115 -1.28 24.94 5.90
C LYS A 115 -0.46 23.87 6.62
N ARG A 116 -0.64 23.72 7.94
CA ARG A 116 0.02 22.67 8.73
C ARG A 116 -0.40 21.27 8.27
N ILE A 117 -1.71 21.06 8.06
CA ILE A 117 -2.27 19.82 7.52
C ILE A 117 -1.66 19.49 6.14
N ALA A 118 -1.55 20.47 5.24
CA ALA A 118 -0.99 20.27 3.90
C ALA A 118 0.49 19.84 3.95
N THR A 119 1.27 20.45 4.84
CA THR A 119 2.66 20.03 5.08
C THR A 119 2.73 18.59 5.56
N VAL A 120 1.94 18.20 6.57
CA VAL A 120 1.93 16.82 7.08
C VAL A 120 1.42 15.83 6.03
N LYS A 121 0.39 16.17 5.26
CA LYS A 121 -0.11 15.35 4.14
C LYS A 121 1.01 15.06 3.14
N THR A 122 1.81 16.06 2.81
CA THR A 122 2.95 15.91 1.89
C THR A 122 4.03 15.01 2.49
N ALA A 123 4.29 15.13 3.79
CA ALA A 123 5.23 14.25 4.50
C ALA A 123 4.76 12.79 4.53
N ILE A 124 3.46 12.54 4.77
CA ILE A 124 2.85 11.20 4.73
C ILE A 124 3.03 10.57 3.35
N GLU A 125 2.70 11.28 2.28
CA GLU A 125 2.82 10.74 0.92
C GLU A 125 4.28 10.49 0.54
N THR A 126 5.19 11.40 0.94
CA THR A 126 6.63 11.23 0.73
C THR A 126 7.16 9.99 1.44
N LYS A 127 6.74 9.76 2.70
CA LYS A 127 7.14 8.58 3.47
C LYS A 127 6.62 7.29 2.83
N LYS A 128 5.34 7.27 2.44
CA LYS A 128 4.73 6.13 1.74
C LYS A 128 5.45 5.81 0.42
N GLN A 129 5.78 6.84 -0.36
CA GLN A 129 6.55 6.68 -1.58
C GLN A 129 7.96 6.14 -1.32
N GLN A 130 8.62 6.61 -0.26
CA GLN A 130 9.94 6.11 0.14
C GLN A 130 9.89 4.64 0.60
N GLU A 131 8.86 4.23 1.32
CA GLU A 131 8.64 2.84 1.73
C GLU A 131 8.44 1.91 0.52
N ALA A 132 7.67 2.37 -0.49
CA ALA A 132 7.49 1.66 -1.75
C ALA A 132 8.83 1.53 -2.51
N ILE A 133 9.61 2.60 -2.60
CA ILE A 133 10.94 2.59 -3.22
C ILE A 133 11.88 1.62 -2.50
N ASN A 134 11.92 1.63 -1.16
CA ASN A 134 12.78 0.73 -0.38
C ASN A 134 12.38 -0.74 -0.56
N SER A 135 11.07 -1.01 -0.62
CA SER A 135 10.54 -2.36 -0.86
C SER A 135 10.91 -2.86 -2.26
N ALA A 136 10.78 -2.00 -3.28
CA ALA A 136 11.19 -2.30 -4.65
C ALA A 136 12.70 -2.54 -4.76
N GLU A 137 13.52 -1.66 -4.16
CA GLU A 137 14.98 -1.83 -4.12
C GLU A 137 15.38 -3.16 -3.48
N THR A 138 14.73 -3.55 -2.38
CA THR A 138 15.00 -4.81 -1.69
C THR A 138 14.67 -6.02 -2.58
N ALA A 139 13.52 -6.01 -3.24
CA ALA A 139 13.11 -7.10 -4.12
C ALA A 139 13.98 -7.19 -5.39
N VAL A 140 14.34 -6.05 -5.99
CA VAL A 140 15.26 -6.00 -7.14
C VAL A 140 16.65 -6.51 -6.75
N LYS A 141 17.20 -6.08 -5.60
CA LYS A 141 18.46 -6.63 -5.09
C LYS A 141 18.39 -8.13 -4.81
N LYS A 142 17.26 -8.62 -4.30
CA LYS A 142 17.04 -10.07 -4.12
C LYS A 142 17.09 -10.80 -5.45
N LEU A 143 16.43 -10.29 -6.49
CA LEU A 143 16.48 -10.86 -7.83
C LEU A 143 17.88 -10.81 -8.44
N GLU A 144 18.61 -9.69 -8.25
CA GLU A 144 20.00 -9.54 -8.72
C GLU A 144 20.93 -10.55 -8.05
N ASN A 145 20.81 -10.77 -6.74
CA ASN A 145 21.63 -11.70 -5.97
C ASN A 145 21.23 -13.16 -6.19
N ASP A 146 19.93 -13.43 -6.31
CA ASP A 146 19.33 -14.75 -6.48
C ASP A 146 18.55 -14.76 -7.79
N GLN A 147 19.31 -14.86 -8.90
CA GLN A 147 18.84 -14.83 -10.28
C GLN A 147 17.98 -16.07 -10.61
N LYS A 148 16.81 -16.15 -9.98
CA LYS A 148 15.80 -17.18 -10.18
C LYS A 148 14.52 -16.56 -10.70
N ARG A 149 13.85 -17.29 -11.60
CA ARG A 149 12.56 -16.88 -12.17
C ARG A 149 11.50 -16.58 -11.10
N GLU A 150 11.47 -17.34 -10.01
CA GLU A 150 10.53 -17.15 -8.90
C GLU A 150 10.63 -15.76 -8.22
N ASN A 151 11.79 -15.09 -8.32
CA ASN A 151 12.00 -13.76 -7.72
C ASN A 151 11.57 -12.61 -8.65
N VAL A 152 11.31 -12.89 -9.93
CA VAL A 152 10.98 -11.87 -10.93
C VAL A 152 9.62 -11.24 -10.65
N ASP A 153 8.62 -12.04 -10.28
CA ASP A 153 7.26 -11.55 -10.06
C ASP A 153 7.18 -10.69 -8.80
N ASP A 154 7.86 -11.06 -7.71
CA ASP A 154 7.94 -10.20 -6.52
C ASP A 154 8.59 -8.85 -6.85
N ALA A 155 9.73 -8.85 -7.54
CA ALA A 155 10.41 -7.62 -7.96
C ALA A 155 9.51 -6.72 -8.83
N LYS A 156 8.84 -7.28 -9.85
CA LYS A 156 7.89 -6.54 -10.70
C LYS A 156 6.72 -5.98 -9.90
N ASN A 157 6.15 -6.77 -8.99
CA ASN A 157 5.02 -6.36 -8.16
C ASN A 157 5.40 -5.20 -7.24
N LYS A 158 6.57 -5.25 -6.59
CA LYS A 158 7.06 -4.15 -5.74
C LYS A 158 7.37 -2.88 -6.55
N VAL A 159 7.99 -3.02 -7.72
CA VAL A 159 8.29 -1.89 -8.62
C VAL A 159 7.02 -1.24 -9.16
N ASN A 160 5.96 -2.02 -9.42
CA ASN A 160 4.68 -1.49 -9.87
C ASN A 160 4.01 -0.56 -8.86
N ALA A 161 4.26 -0.75 -7.55
CA ALA A 161 3.76 0.11 -6.49
C ALA A 161 4.52 1.45 -6.35
N VAL A 162 5.66 1.61 -7.02
CA VAL A 162 6.44 2.86 -7.02
C VAL A 162 5.76 3.87 -7.97
N THR A 163 5.44 5.07 -7.48
CA THR A 163 4.82 6.13 -8.31
C THR A 163 5.84 7.03 -9.02
N ASP A 164 7.03 7.23 -8.44
CA ASP A 164 8.15 7.94 -9.08
C ASP A 164 8.55 7.22 -10.38
N SER A 165 8.28 7.86 -11.51
CA SER A 165 8.48 7.29 -12.84
C SER A 165 9.95 7.01 -13.16
N ALA A 166 10.85 7.89 -12.76
CA ALA A 166 12.29 7.73 -13.04
C ALA A 166 12.88 6.58 -12.23
N LYS A 167 12.50 6.45 -10.95
CA LYS A 167 12.89 5.30 -10.12
C LYS A 167 12.31 4.00 -10.64
N LYS A 168 11.03 4.01 -11.03
CA LYS A 168 10.34 2.84 -11.59
C LYS A 168 11.01 2.36 -12.88
N GLU A 169 11.37 3.27 -13.77
CA GLU A 169 12.10 2.96 -15.00
C GLU A 169 13.48 2.36 -14.70
N ALA A 170 14.24 2.97 -13.78
CA ALA A 170 15.54 2.46 -13.37
C ALA A 170 15.46 1.03 -12.80
N PHE A 171 14.44 0.73 -12.00
CA PHE A 171 14.20 -0.62 -11.49
C PHE A 171 13.82 -1.61 -12.59
N ASN A 172 12.94 -1.22 -13.52
CA ASN A 172 12.57 -2.07 -14.65
C ASN A 172 13.77 -2.41 -15.54
N ASN A 173 14.67 -1.45 -15.77
CA ASN A 173 15.90 -1.70 -16.52
C ASN A 173 16.78 -2.75 -15.84
N ARG A 174 16.93 -2.67 -14.51
CA ARG A 174 17.65 -3.69 -13.71
C ARG A 174 16.99 -5.06 -13.78
N ILE A 175 15.66 -5.13 -13.61
CA ILE A 175 14.89 -6.37 -13.73
C ILE A 175 15.08 -6.99 -15.11
N ASN A 176 14.96 -6.20 -16.19
CA ASN A 176 15.10 -6.70 -17.56
C ASN A 176 16.51 -7.24 -17.83
N ALA A 177 17.54 -6.60 -17.31
CA ALA A 177 18.92 -7.08 -17.41
C ALA A 177 19.09 -8.44 -16.71
N VAL A 178 18.55 -8.58 -15.48
CA VAL A 178 18.61 -9.86 -14.76
C VAL A 178 17.80 -10.95 -15.45
N VAL A 179 16.60 -10.64 -15.95
CA VAL A 179 15.77 -11.60 -16.71
C VAL A 179 16.53 -12.08 -17.94
N SER A 180 17.18 -11.18 -18.69
CA SER A 180 17.99 -11.56 -19.85
C SER A 180 19.16 -12.48 -19.47
N ALA A 181 19.79 -12.25 -18.32
CA ALA A 181 20.85 -13.11 -17.80
C ALA A 181 20.34 -14.49 -17.38
N ILE A 182 19.17 -14.56 -16.73
CA ILE A 182 18.50 -15.82 -16.38
C ILE A 182 18.21 -16.62 -17.65
N ASP A 183 17.63 -15.97 -18.67
CA ASP A 183 17.22 -16.62 -19.92
C ASP A 183 18.42 -17.20 -20.67
N THR A 184 19.54 -16.46 -20.67
CA THR A 184 20.80 -16.92 -21.26
C THR A 184 21.34 -18.15 -20.53
N LYS A 185 21.35 -18.13 -19.19
CA LYS A 185 21.83 -19.25 -18.37
C LYS A 185 20.95 -20.49 -18.51
N GLU A 186 19.63 -20.32 -18.55
CA GLU A 186 18.67 -21.41 -18.75
C GLU A 186 18.83 -22.02 -20.15
N ALA A 187 19.01 -21.19 -21.18
CA ALA A 187 19.26 -21.66 -22.55
C ALA A 187 20.59 -22.41 -22.67
N GLU A 188 21.66 -21.94 -22.02
CA GLU A 188 22.96 -22.61 -22.01
C GLU A 188 22.88 -23.97 -21.28
N ALA A 189 22.25 -24.01 -20.11
CA ALA A 189 22.04 -25.24 -19.36
C ALA A 189 21.22 -26.27 -20.17
N ALA A 190 20.18 -25.82 -20.89
CA ALA A 190 19.40 -26.68 -21.77
C ALA A 190 20.24 -27.24 -22.94
N ARG A 191 21.11 -26.43 -23.54
CA ARG A 191 22.02 -26.88 -24.60
C ARG A 191 23.04 -27.90 -24.09
N GLN A 192 23.64 -27.65 -22.93
CA GLN A 192 24.58 -28.58 -22.30
C GLN A 192 23.89 -29.91 -21.92
N ALA A 193 22.66 -29.86 -21.42
CA ALA A 193 21.88 -31.06 -21.12
C ALA A 193 21.57 -31.89 -22.38
N GLU A 194 21.22 -31.23 -23.50
CA GLU A 194 20.98 -31.90 -24.78
C GLU A 194 22.26 -32.51 -25.36
N GLU A 195 23.38 -31.80 -25.29
CA GLU A 195 24.68 -32.33 -25.74
C GLU A 195 25.14 -33.52 -24.90
N ALA A 196 24.98 -33.45 -23.57
CA ALA A 196 25.24 -34.57 -22.67
C ALA A 196 24.36 -35.77 -22.98
N ARG A 197 23.07 -35.56 -23.29
CA ARG A 197 22.16 -36.65 -23.70
C ARG A 197 22.63 -37.30 -25.00
N LYS A 198 22.99 -36.51 -26.02
CA LYS A 198 23.49 -37.05 -27.29
C LYS A 198 24.81 -37.80 -27.13
N ALA A 199 25.71 -37.31 -26.28
CA ALA A 199 26.97 -37.97 -25.99
C ALA A 199 26.75 -39.34 -25.31
N GLU A 200 25.80 -39.41 -24.37
CA GLU A 200 25.43 -40.66 -23.70
C GLU A 200 24.74 -41.63 -24.67
N GLU A 201 23.81 -41.16 -25.50
CA GLU A 201 23.18 -41.97 -26.56
C GLU A 201 24.22 -42.52 -27.56
N ALA A 202 25.18 -41.69 -27.98
CA ALA A 202 26.26 -42.13 -28.87
C ALA A 202 27.18 -43.17 -28.21
N ARG A 203 27.47 -43.01 -26.91
CA ARG A 203 28.26 -43.97 -26.14
C ARG A 203 27.53 -45.31 -26.01
N GLN A 204 26.23 -45.29 -25.71
CA GLN A 204 25.40 -46.49 -25.65
C GLN A 204 25.30 -47.18 -27.02
N ALA A 205 25.15 -46.43 -28.10
CA ALA A 205 25.15 -46.98 -29.46
C ALA A 205 26.50 -47.62 -29.82
N GLN A 206 27.62 -47.00 -29.45
CA GLN A 206 28.95 -47.56 -29.66
C GLN A 206 29.17 -48.84 -28.85
N GLU A 207 28.72 -48.87 -27.60
CA GLU A 207 28.80 -50.06 -26.73
C GLU A 207 27.93 -51.21 -27.27
N GLN A 208 26.72 -50.91 -27.74
CA GLN A 208 25.85 -51.88 -28.40
C GLN A 208 26.48 -52.43 -29.69
N ALA A 209 27.04 -51.57 -30.54
CA ALA A 209 27.71 -51.99 -31.77
C ALA A 209 28.95 -52.86 -31.48
N ALA A 210 29.74 -52.52 -30.45
CA ALA A 210 30.88 -53.33 -30.02
C ALA A 210 30.44 -54.68 -29.45
N ALA A 211 29.35 -54.73 -28.68
CA ALA A 211 28.78 -55.96 -28.16
C ALA A 211 28.24 -56.87 -29.28
N GLU A 212 27.59 -56.29 -30.30
CA GLU A 212 27.11 -57.03 -31.47
C GLU A 212 28.27 -57.58 -32.31
N ALA A 213 29.29 -56.77 -32.58
CA ALA A 213 30.49 -57.23 -33.29
C ALA A 213 31.21 -58.36 -32.54
N ALA A 214 31.30 -58.27 -31.21
CA ALA A 214 31.86 -59.34 -30.37
C ALA A 214 31.04 -60.63 -30.47
N ARG A 215 29.70 -60.55 -30.47
CA ARG A 215 28.81 -61.72 -30.67
C ARG A 215 29.01 -62.36 -32.03
N GLN A 216 29.05 -61.57 -33.10
CA GLN A 216 29.27 -62.09 -34.46
C GLN A 216 30.64 -62.77 -34.60
N ALA A 217 31.70 -62.19 -34.02
CA ALA A 217 33.02 -62.81 -34.01
C ALA A 217 33.04 -64.14 -33.24
N GLN A 218 32.31 -64.21 -32.13
CA GLN A 218 32.19 -65.43 -31.32
C GLN A 218 31.40 -66.52 -32.05
N GLU A 219 30.33 -66.18 -32.77
CA GLU A 219 29.58 -67.10 -33.64
C GLU A 219 30.43 -67.62 -34.80
N GLN A 220 31.21 -66.76 -35.47
CA GLN A 220 32.13 -67.18 -36.53
C GLN A 220 33.22 -68.13 -36.00
N ALA A 221 33.82 -67.81 -34.84
CA ALA A 221 34.81 -68.68 -34.22
C ALA A 221 34.22 -70.06 -33.86
N ALA A 222 32.98 -70.08 -33.35
CA ALA A 222 32.27 -71.33 -33.08
C ALA A 222 31.98 -72.13 -34.37
N ALA A 223 31.58 -71.47 -35.45
CA ALA A 223 31.34 -72.12 -36.74
C ALA A 223 32.63 -72.71 -37.35
N VAL A 224 33.75 -71.98 -37.30
CA VAL A 224 35.07 -72.49 -37.75
C VAL A 224 35.52 -73.67 -36.90
N ALA A 225 35.34 -73.62 -35.58
CA ALA A 225 35.66 -74.73 -34.69
C ALA A 225 34.82 -75.98 -34.99
N GLN A 226 33.53 -75.81 -35.28
CA GLN A 226 32.66 -76.92 -35.70
C GLN A 226 33.09 -77.50 -37.06
N GLN A 227 33.46 -76.67 -38.05
CA GLN A 227 33.99 -77.15 -39.33
C GLN A 227 35.33 -77.88 -39.17
N ALA A 228 36.23 -77.40 -38.31
CA ALA A 228 37.50 -78.07 -38.02
C ALA A 228 37.27 -79.44 -37.37
N GLN A 229 36.32 -79.54 -36.43
CA GLN A 229 35.92 -80.84 -35.85
C GLN A 229 35.32 -81.79 -36.91
N GLN A 230 34.49 -81.29 -37.84
CA GLN A 230 33.97 -82.10 -38.94
C GLN A 230 35.07 -82.55 -39.91
N GLN A 231 36.07 -81.71 -40.20
CA GLN A 231 37.22 -82.09 -41.02
C GLN A 231 38.13 -83.11 -40.33
N GLU A 232 38.36 -83.00 -39.01
CA GLU A 232 39.08 -84.03 -38.24
C GLU A 232 38.33 -85.36 -38.19
N GLN A 233 37.00 -85.33 -38.08
CA GLN A 233 36.16 -86.54 -38.15
C GLN A 233 36.16 -87.16 -39.56
N ALA A 234 36.04 -86.33 -40.61
CA ALA A 234 36.10 -86.78 -42.00
C ALA A 234 37.50 -87.30 -42.40
N ALA A 235 38.57 -86.80 -41.77
CA ALA A 235 39.93 -87.27 -41.97
C ALA A 235 40.25 -88.62 -41.30
N GLY A 236 39.29 -89.24 -40.59
CA GLY A 236 39.44 -90.59 -40.04
C GLY A 236 40.62 -90.76 -39.06
N GLY A 237 41.07 -89.67 -38.44
CA GLY A 237 42.25 -89.66 -37.56
C GLY A 237 43.61 -89.47 -38.25
N TYR A 238 43.64 -89.32 -39.58
CA TYR A 238 44.84 -88.92 -40.31
C TYR A 238 45.08 -87.40 -40.18
N LYS A 239 46.31 -86.97 -39.93
CA LYS A 239 46.66 -85.53 -39.77
C LYS A 239 47.64 -85.07 -40.84
N ARG A 240 47.43 -83.88 -41.40
CA ARG A 240 48.35 -83.26 -42.38
C ARG A 240 49.35 -82.36 -41.66
N ASP A 241 50.65 -82.54 -41.90
CA ASP A 241 51.69 -81.69 -41.33
C ASP A 241 51.82 -80.34 -42.09
N TYR A 242 52.63 -79.43 -41.55
CA TYR A 242 52.88 -78.12 -42.16
C TYR A 242 53.57 -78.18 -43.54
N ARG A 243 54.14 -79.34 -43.90
CA ARG A 243 54.77 -79.62 -45.20
C ARG A 243 53.79 -80.30 -46.16
N GLY A 244 52.52 -80.45 -45.77
CA GLY A 244 51.47 -81.04 -46.57
C GLY A 244 51.47 -82.58 -46.61
N ARG A 245 52.26 -83.27 -45.76
CA ARG A 245 52.30 -84.73 -45.70
C ARG A 245 51.28 -85.26 -44.70
N TRP A 246 50.55 -86.30 -45.09
CA TRP A 246 49.59 -86.96 -44.21
C TRP A 246 50.29 -87.97 -43.28
N HIS A 247 49.82 -88.03 -42.04
CA HIS A 247 50.24 -88.95 -41.00
C HIS A 247 49.06 -89.79 -40.54
N ARG A 248 49.32 -91.04 -40.18
CA ARG A 248 48.39 -91.95 -39.52
C ARG A 248 48.13 -91.50 -38.07
N PRO A 249 47.08 -92.00 -37.40
CA PRO A 249 46.82 -91.72 -35.98
C PRO A 249 48.01 -92.06 -35.04
N ASN A 250 48.87 -93.00 -35.43
CA ASN A 250 50.06 -93.41 -34.68
C ASN A 250 51.31 -92.53 -34.94
N GLY A 251 51.18 -91.44 -35.72
CA GLY A 251 52.24 -90.46 -36.01
C GLY A 251 53.14 -90.78 -37.21
N GLN A 252 53.07 -91.98 -37.79
CA GLN A 252 53.85 -92.32 -39.00
C GLN A 252 53.24 -91.74 -40.27
N TYR A 253 54.05 -91.56 -41.32
CA TYR A 253 53.56 -91.07 -42.61
C TYR A 253 52.53 -92.04 -43.22
N ALA A 254 51.42 -91.49 -43.73
CA ALA A 254 50.45 -92.21 -44.54
C ALA A 254 50.95 -92.30 -45.98
N SER A 255 50.85 -93.47 -46.59
CA SER A 255 51.26 -93.67 -47.99
C SER A 255 50.20 -93.12 -48.96
N LYS A 256 50.61 -92.86 -50.20
CA LYS A 256 49.71 -92.37 -51.27
C LYS A 256 48.48 -93.26 -51.49
N ALA A 257 48.65 -94.57 -51.37
CA ALA A 257 47.55 -95.53 -51.48
C ALA A 257 46.55 -95.39 -50.31
N GLU A 258 47.05 -95.18 -49.09
CA GLU A 258 46.21 -95.03 -47.91
C GLU A 258 45.42 -93.71 -47.91
N ILE A 259 46.04 -92.62 -48.36
CA ILE A 259 45.38 -91.31 -48.49
C ILE A 259 44.26 -91.38 -49.53
N ALA A 260 44.52 -92.02 -50.68
CA ALA A 260 43.51 -92.21 -51.72
C ALA A 260 42.36 -93.13 -51.25
N ALA A 261 42.67 -94.20 -50.50
CA ALA A 261 41.66 -95.11 -49.96
C ALA A 261 40.78 -94.44 -48.90
N ALA A 262 41.35 -93.50 -48.12
CA ALA A 262 40.61 -92.68 -47.16
C ALA A 262 39.81 -91.53 -47.81
N GLY A 263 39.84 -91.40 -49.15
CA GLY A 263 39.17 -90.32 -49.87
C GLY A 263 39.79 -88.93 -49.61
N LEU A 264 41.02 -88.89 -49.11
CA LEU A 264 41.71 -87.66 -48.75
C LEU A 264 42.44 -87.08 -49.96
N PRO A 265 42.47 -85.74 -50.12
CA PRO A 265 43.24 -85.10 -51.17
C PRO A 265 44.74 -85.27 -50.91
N TRP A 266 45.51 -85.63 -51.95
CA TRP A 266 46.97 -85.77 -51.87
C TRP A 266 47.66 -84.41 -51.69
#